data_AF-A0AAU9LFU5-F1
#
_entry.id   AF-A0AAU9LFU5-F1
#
_cell.length_a   1.000
_cell.length_b   1.000
_cell.length_c   1.000
_cell.angle_alpha   90.00
_cell.angle_beta   90.00
_cell.angle_gamma   90.00
#
_symmetry.space_group_name_H-M   'P 1'
#
loop_
_entity.id
_entity.type
_entity.pdbx_description
1 polymer ?
#
loop_
_entity_poly.entity_id
_entity_poly.type
_entity_poly.pdbx_seq_one_letter_code
_entity_poly.pdbx_strand_id
1 'polypeptide(L)'
;MDAIDPTRGFLKDVKRIVIKGQRLMMMGTADEIVNAPEKSPVFMEDLPEAEQGHSAGLFNLGNTCYMNSTVQCLHSVPELKSALIEYPQSGRSNDLDQSSHLLTVATRDLFSELDKNVKPVAPMQFWMVLRKKYPQFGQLHNGSFMQQDAEECWTQILYTLSQILFSFIISVGMES
;
A
#
# COMPACT_ATOMS: atom_id res chain seq x y z
N MET A 1 -31.63 -2.50 -33.51
CA MET A 1 -30.86 -1.33 -33.02
C MET A 1 -29.42 -1.71 -33.24
N ASP A 2 -28.90 -1.22 -34.35
CA ASP A 2 -27.91 -1.91 -35.15
C ASP A 2 -26.51 -1.43 -34.78
N ALA A 3 -25.60 -2.36 -34.52
CA ALA A 3 -24.19 -2.03 -34.40
C ALA A 3 -23.67 -1.62 -35.78
N ILE A 4 -23.38 -0.33 -35.93
CA ILE A 4 -22.72 0.26 -37.09
C ILE A 4 -21.29 -0.28 -37.11
N ASP A 5 -21.03 -1.26 -37.97
CA ASP A 5 -19.71 -1.81 -38.24
C ASP A 5 -18.88 -0.80 -39.06
N PRO A 6 -17.82 -0.20 -38.48
CA PRO A 6 -17.02 0.82 -39.14
C PRO A 6 -16.20 0.29 -40.34
N THR A 7 -16.06 -1.02 -40.49
CA THR A 7 -15.35 -1.63 -41.63
C THR A 7 -16.17 -1.68 -42.91
N ARG A 8 -17.51 -1.56 -42.80
CA ARG A 8 -18.41 -1.53 -43.98
C ARG A 8 -18.26 -0.30 -44.86
N GLY A 9 -17.79 0.82 -44.31
CA GLY A 9 -17.52 2.05 -45.08
C GLY A 9 -16.32 1.89 -45.99
N PHE A 10 -15.19 1.48 -45.40
CA PHE A 10 -13.92 1.32 -46.11
C PHE A 10 -14.00 0.32 -47.27
N LEU A 11 -14.67 -0.83 -47.06
CA LEU A 11 -14.84 -1.84 -48.11
C LEU A 11 -15.74 -1.38 -49.27
N LYS A 12 -16.68 -0.46 -49.03
CA LYS A 12 -17.52 0.14 -50.09
C LYS A 12 -16.71 1.13 -50.92
N ASP A 13 -15.83 1.91 -50.30
CA ASP A 13 -15.00 2.89 -50.99
C ASP A 13 -13.92 2.21 -51.85
N VAL A 14 -13.29 1.14 -51.35
CA VAL A 14 -12.35 0.34 -52.13
C VAL A 14 -13.02 -0.29 -53.36
N LYS A 15 -14.24 -0.83 -53.21
CA LYS A 15 -15.01 -1.37 -54.36
C LYS A 15 -15.36 -0.32 -55.41
N ARG A 16 -15.46 0.95 -55.03
CA ARG A 16 -15.78 2.06 -55.94
C ARG A 16 -14.56 2.52 -56.74
N ILE A 17 -13.35 2.29 -56.22
CA ILE A 17 -12.07 2.70 -56.83
C ILE A 17 -11.44 1.58 -57.66
N VAL A 18 -11.72 0.32 -57.34
CA VAL A 18 -11.16 -0.84 -58.06
C VAL A 18 -11.95 -1.13 -59.34
N ILE A 19 -11.32 -0.88 -60.49
CA ILE A 19 -11.85 -1.24 -61.81
C ILE A 19 -11.71 -2.76 -62.01
N LYS A 20 -12.76 -3.43 -62.51
CA LYS A 20 -12.74 -4.88 -62.80
C LYS A 20 -11.54 -5.24 -63.69
N GLY A 21 -10.58 -5.99 -63.13
CA GLY A 21 -9.38 -6.46 -63.82
C GLY A 21 -8.05 -5.85 -63.34
N GLN A 22 -8.06 -4.82 -62.48
CA GLN A 22 -6.84 -4.32 -61.85
C GLN A 22 -6.42 -5.20 -60.67
N ARG A 23 -5.14 -5.60 -60.64
CA ARG A 23 -4.52 -6.24 -59.47
C ARG A 23 -4.13 -5.14 -58.48
N LEU A 24 -4.80 -5.10 -57.34
CA LEU A 24 -4.46 -4.21 -56.24
C LEU A 24 -3.33 -4.86 -55.41
N MET A 25 -2.13 -4.30 -55.46
CA MET A 25 -0.99 -4.75 -54.66
C MET A 25 -0.79 -3.78 -53.49
N MET A 26 -0.81 -4.28 -52.27
CA MET A 26 -0.56 -3.49 -51.05
C MET A 26 0.95 -3.38 -50.83
N MET A 27 1.55 -2.22 -51.08
CA MET A 27 2.92 -1.92 -50.64
C MET A 27 2.87 -1.46 -49.19
N GLY A 28 3.13 -2.37 -48.25
CA GLY A 28 3.55 -2.04 -46.90
C GLY A 28 5.02 -2.38 -46.75
N THR A 29 5.80 -1.49 -46.15
CA THR A 29 7.16 -1.80 -45.69
C THR A 29 7.04 -2.87 -44.60
N ALA A 30 7.46 -4.09 -44.91
CA ALA A 30 7.53 -5.16 -43.92
C ALA A 30 8.80 -4.97 -43.11
N ASP A 31 8.78 -4.04 -42.15
CA ASP A 31 9.77 -4.06 -41.08
C ASP A 31 9.60 -5.37 -40.31
N GLU A 32 10.73 -5.99 -39.98
CA GLU A 32 10.81 -7.31 -39.35
C GLU A 32 9.83 -7.38 -38.17
N ILE A 33 8.96 -8.39 -38.22
CA ILE A 33 8.03 -8.69 -37.13
C ILE A 33 8.92 -8.94 -35.91
N VAL A 34 8.94 -7.99 -34.98
CA VAL A 34 9.59 -8.16 -33.68
C VAL A 34 9.01 -9.45 -33.11
N ASN A 35 9.84 -10.50 -33.01
CA ASN A 35 9.41 -11.78 -32.49
C ASN A 35 8.76 -11.52 -31.13
N ALA A 36 7.51 -11.96 -30.98
CA ALA A 36 6.83 -11.89 -29.70
C ALA A 36 7.75 -12.55 -28.65
N PRO A 37 7.95 -11.95 -27.47
CA PRO A 37 8.82 -12.52 -26.46
C PRO A 37 8.43 -13.98 -26.22
N GLU A 38 9.39 -14.90 -26.40
CA GLU A 38 9.15 -16.35 -26.26
C GLU A 38 8.69 -16.74 -24.85
N LYS A 39 8.92 -15.86 -23.88
CA LYS A 39 8.48 -16.00 -22.50
C LYS A 39 7.21 -15.18 -22.33
N SER A 40 6.13 -15.86 -21.94
CA SER A 40 4.92 -15.22 -21.45
C SER A 40 5.29 -14.18 -20.37
N PRO A 41 4.60 -13.03 -20.30
CA PRO A 41 4.80 -12.12 -19.18
C PRO A 41 4.54 -12.90 -17.89
N VAL A 42 5.60 -13.13 -17.12
CA VAL A 42 5.51 -13.72 -15.79
C VAL A 42 5.05 -12.58 -14.89
N PHE A 43 3.85 -12.74 -14.31
CA PHE A 43 3.33 -11.77 -13.37
C PHE A 43 4.07 -11.91 -12.04
N MET A 44 4.16 -10.81 -11.27
CA MET A 44 4.86 -10.84 -9.97
C MET A 44 4.19 -11.85 -9.01
N GLU A 45 2.90 -12.10 -9.18
CA GLU A 45 2.09 -13.07 -8.45
C GLU A 45 2.43 -14.54 -8.79
N ASP A 46 3.07 -14.80 -9.94
CA ASP A 46 3.48 -16.14 -10.39
C ASP A 46 4.88 -16.54 -9.88
N LEU A 47 5.62 -15.59 -9.31
CA LEU A 47 6.92 -15.85 -8.67
C LEU A 47 6.71 -16.56 -7.31
N PRO A 48 7.64 -17.41 -6.85
CA PRO A 48 7.56 -17.97 -5.50
C PRO A 48 7.47 -16.85 -4.45
N GLU A 49 6.66 -17.00 -3.41
CA GLU A 49 6.34 -15.97 -2.37
C GLU A 49 7.58 -15.24 -1.81
N ALA A 50 8.74 -15.89 -1.75
CA ALA A 50 9.99 -15.31 -1.30
C ALA A 50 10.63 -14.30 -2.27
N GLU A 51 10.28 -14.36 -3.56
CA GLU A 51 10.79 -13.51 -4.65
C GLU A 51 9.80 -12.43 -5.06
N GLN A 52 8.58 -12.44 -4.52
CA GLN A 52 7.53 -11.50 -4.92
C GLN A 52 7.69 -10.08 -4.37
N GLY A 53 8.71 -9.81 -3.53
CA GLY A 53 8.97 -8.47 -2.99
C GLY A 53 7.84 -7.87 -2.15
N HIS A 54 6.79 -8.64 -1.84
CA HIS A 54 5.65 -8.19 -1.06
C HIS A 54 6.01 -8.15 0.43
N SER A 55 5.77 -7.01 1.09
CA SER A 55 5.81 -6.94 2.55
C SER A 55 4.69 -7.81 3.13
N ALA A 56 4.90 -8.39 4.32
CA ALA A 56 3.86 -9.16 4.98
C ALA A 56 2.52 -8.39 5.09
N GLY A 57 1.43 -9.14 4.96
CA GLY A 57 0.08 -8.63 5.24
C GLY A 57 -0.18 -8.47 6.75
N LEU A 58 -1.33 -7.90 7.10
CA LEU A 58 -1.82 -7.84 8.48
C LEU A 58 -3.10 -8.68 8.64
N PHE A 59 -3.15 -9.50 9.69
CA PHE A 59 -4.39 -10.19 10.05
C PHE A 59 -5.48 -9.20 10.46
N ASN A 60 -6.70 -9.44 10.01
CA ASN A 60 -7.88 -8.69 10.48
C ASN A 60 -8.31 -9.24 11.84
N LEU A 61 -8.47 -8.36 12.84
CA LEU A 61 -8.83 -8.70 14.21
C LEU A 61 -10.30 -8.39 14.52
N GLY A 62 -11.14 -8.36 13.49
CA GLY A 62 -12.56 -8.01 13.56
C GLY A 62 -12.78 -6.54 13.27
N ASN A 63 -13.29 -6.24 12.07
CA ASN A 63 -13.53 -4.88 11.59
C ASN A 63 -12.30 -3.94 11.64
N THR A 64 -11.08 -4.48 11.67
CA THR A 64 -9.84 -3.68 11.75
C THR A 64 -9.18 -3.43 10.39
N CYS A 65 -9.89 -3.65 9.28
CA CYS A 65 -9.32 -3.42 7.94
C CYS A 65 -8.90 -1.96 7.72
N TYR A 66 -9.65 -1.01 8.27
CA TYR A 66 -9.32 0.42 8.24
C TYR A 66 -7.94 0.70 8.86
N MET A 67 -7.64 0.05 10.00
CA MET A 67 -6.36 0.16 10.68
C MET A 67 -5.25 -0.52 9.86
N ASN A 68 -5.52 -1.73 9.35
CA ASN A 68 -4.54 -2.47 8.57
C ASN A 68 -4.10 -1.69 7.32
N SER A 69 -5.05 -1.09 6.58
CA SER A 69 -4.73 -0.25 5.42
C SER A 69 -3.93 0.99 5.81
N THR A 70 -4.31 1.68 6.89
CA THR A 70 -3.60 2.87 7.38
C THR A 70 -2.16 2.54 7.76
N VAL A 71 -1.94 1.46 8.51
CA VAL A 71 -0.61 1.01 8.93
C VAL A 71 0.25 0.61 7.73
N GLN A 72 -0.30 -0.12 6.76
CA GLN A 72 0.43 -0.51 5.54
C GLN A 72 0.78 0.70 4.67
N CYS A 73 -0.09 1.70 4.56
CA CYS A 73 0.23 2.95 3.88
C CYS A 73 1.40 3.68 4.56
N LEU A 74 1.40 3.77 5.90
CA LEU A 74 2.51 4.40 6.64
C LEU A 74 3.81 3.59 6.54
N HIS A 75 3.73 2.26 6.52
CA HIS A 75 4.87 1.37 6.39
C HIS A 75 5.61 1.54 5.05
N SER A 76 4.90 1.98 4.01
CA SER A 76 5.49 2.25 2.70
C SER A 76 6.43 3.46 2.66
N VAL A 77 6.47 4.29 3.71
CA VAL A 77 7.28 5.52 3.78
C VAL A 77 8.64 5.23 4.43
N PRO A 78 9.75 5.13 3.67
CA PRO A 78 11.06 4.72 4.20
C PRO A 78 11.66 5.73 5.19
N GLU A 79 11.39 7.02 5.02
CA GLU A 79 11.86 8.08 5.93
C GLU A 79 11.23 7.91 7.32
N LEU A 80 9.94 7.57 7.36
CA LEU A 80 9.23 7.32 8.60
C LEU A 80 9.78 6.07 9.31
N LYS A 81 10.05 5.00 8.55
CA LYS A 81 10.66 3.77 9.11
C LYS A 81 12.01 4.06 9.73
N SER A 82 12.85 4.84 9.04
CA SER A 82 14.17 5.23 9.53
C SER A 82 14.09 6.02 10.83
N ALA A 83 13.22 7.04 10.89
CA ALA A 83 13.00 7.82 12.10
C ALA A 83 12.48 6.98 13.29
N LEU A 84 11.62 5.99 13.02
CA LEU A 84 11.12 5.07 14.04
C LEU A 84 12.21 4.14 14.57
N ILE A 85 13.14 3.67 13.73
CA ILE A 85 14.24 2.79 14.13
C ILE A 85 15.22 3.51 15.08
N GLU A 86 15.49 4.79 14.83
CA GLU A 86 16.35 5.62 15.67
C GLU A 86 15.71 5.95 17.03
N TYR A 87 14.38 5.86 17.15
CA TYR A 87 13.67 6.18 18.38
C TYR A 87 13.94 5.14 19.50
N PRO A 88 14.44 5.56 20.68
CA PRO A 88 14.84 4.66 21.74
C PRO A 88 13.66 3.99 22.43
N GLN A 89 13.82 2.71 22.79
CA GLN A 89 12.79 1.94 23.50
C GLN A 89 12.64 2.34 24.98
N SER A 90 13.70 2.88 25.58
CA SER A 90 13.75 3.33 26.98
C SER A 90 13.85 4.85 27.07
N GLY A 91 13.04 5.56 26.29
CA GLY A 91 12.95 7.02 26.35
C GLY A 91 12.31 7.48 27.66
N ARG A 92 13.04 8.28 28.45
CA ARG A 92 12.48 8.96 29.63
C ARG A 92 11.46 10.00 29.18
N SER A 93 10.19 9.61 29.23
CA SER A 93 9.01 10.42 28.98
C SER A 93 8.75 11.42 30.12
N ASN A 94 9.74 12.23 30.50
CA ASN A 94 9.54 13.18 31.60
C ASN A 94 8.60 14.34 31.20
N ASP A 95 8.39 14.58 29.90
CA ASP A 95 7.59 15.70 29.38
C ASP A 95 6.49 15.28 28.37
N LEU A 96 6.46 14.01 27.95
CA LEU A 96 5.50 13.50 26.95
C LEU A 96 4.53 12.48 27.58
N ASP A 97 3.39 12.28 26.94
CA ASP A 97 2.41 11.27 27.34
C ASP A 97 2.98 9.85 27.15
N GLN A 98 3.07 9.08 28.23
CA GLN A 98 3.56 7.69 28.23
C GLN A 98 2.80 6.82 27.21
N SER A 99 1.51 7.09 26.97
CA SER A 99 0.73 6.34 25.99
C SER A 99 1.16 6.63 24.55
N SER A 100 1.60 7.86 24.25
CA SER A 100 2.21 8.22 22.96
C SER A 100 3.51 7.46 22.73
N HIS A 101 4.38 7.42 23.75
CA HIS A 101 5.63 6.67 23.68
C HIS A 101 5.38 5.19 23.36
N LEU A 102 4.46 4.56 24.10
CA LEU A 102 4.10 3.15 23.89
C LEU A 102 3.54 2.91 22.48
N LEU A 103 2.73 3.83 21.94
CA LEU A 103 2.18 3.69 20.59
C LEU A 103 3.28 3.81 19.53
N THR A 104 4.21 4.74 19.70
CA THR A 104 5.37 4.89 18.80
C THR A 104 6.24 3.64 18.80
N VAL A 105 6.56 3.09 19.98
CA VAL A 105 7.33 1.84 20.10
C VAL A 105 6.58 0.67 19.46
N ALA A 106 5.27 0.53 19.71
CA ALA A 106 4.48 -0.54 19.12
C ALA A 106 4.39 -0.42 17.58
N THR A 107 4.35 0.81 17.04
CA THR A 107 4.40 1.07 15.59
C THR A 107 5.73 0.62 14.99
N ARG A 108 6.84 1.01 15.62
CA ARG A 108 8.20 0.62 15.19
C ARG A 108 8.38 -0.90 15.19
N ASP A 109 7.93 -1.56 16.25
CA ASP A 109 8.06 -3.01 16.39
C ASP A 109 7.20 -3.72 15.35
N LEU A 110 5.98 -3.26 15.10
CA LEU A 110 5.12 -3.79 14.05
C LEU A 110 5.73 -3.63 12.65
N PHE A 111 6.32 -2.46 12.34
CA PHE A 111 7.01 -2.26 11.07
C PHE A 111 8.20 -3.21 10.90
N SER A 112 8.94 -3.44 11.98
CA SER A 112 10.05 -4.39 12.00
C SER A 112 9.57 -5.83 11.80
N GLU A 113 8.40 -6.20 12.32
CA GLU A 113 7.79 -7.51 12.08
C GLU A 113 7.31 -7.66 10.63
N LEU A 114 6.72 -6.61 10.05
CA LEU A 114 6.29 -6.61 8.65
C LEU A 114 7.47 -6.75 7.67
N ASP A 115 8.62 -6.15 7.97
CA ASP A 115 9.83 -6.23 7.14
C ASP A 115 10.53 -7.60 7.26
N LYS A 116 10.39 -8.29 8.39
CA LYS A 116 11.06 -9.59 8.64
C LYS A 116 10.26 -10.80 8.18
N ASN A 117 8.94 -10.66 8.04
CA ASN A 117 8.05 -11.76 7.74
C ASN A 117 7.56 -11.68 6.29
N VAL A 118 7.36 -12.84 5.68
CA VAL A 118 6.63 -12.99 4.41
C VAL A 118 5.15 -13.28 4.67
N LYS A 119 4.87 -13.99 5.78
CA LYS A 119 3.51 -14.36 6.18
C LYS A 119 2.81 -13.21 6.91
N PRO A 120 1.47 -13.15 6.85
CA PRO A 120 0.71 -12.13 7.57
C PRO A 120 1.03 -12.08 9.06
N VAL A 121 1.12 -10.88 9.61
CA VAL A 121 1.43 -10.59 11.02
C VAL A 121 0.16 -10.15 11.75
N ALA A 122 -0.03 -10.57 13.00
CA ALA A 122 -1.17 -10.14 13.81
C ALA A 122 -0.78 -8.91 14.65
N PRO A 123 -1.35 -7.71 14.41
CA PRO A 123 -0.92 -6.48 15.06
C PRO A 123 -1.47 -6.33 16.50
N MET A 124 -1.43 -7.39 17.31
CA MET A 124 -2.08 -7.44 18.63
C MET A 124 -1.56 -6.37 19.59
N GLN A 125 -0.24 -6.21 19.71
CA GLN A 125 0.34 -5.24 20.62
C GLN A 125 0.00 -3.80 20.21
N PHE A 126 0.19 -3.48 18.92
CA PHE A 126 -0.21 -2.19 18.35
C PHE A 126 -1.70 -1.91 18.61
N TRP A 127 -2.57 -2.88 18.32
CA TRP A 127 -4.01 -2.75 18.50
C TRP A 127 -4.43 -2.51 19.96
N MET A 128 -3.79 -3.18 20.92
CA MET A 128 -4.05 -2.95 22.35
C MET A 128 -3.66 -1.53 22.77
N VAL A 129 -2.49 -1.05 22.34
CA VAL A 129 -2.00 0.29 22.69
C VAL A 129 -2.83 1.38 22.01
N LEU A 130 -3.18 1.20 20.74
CA LEU A 130 -4.00 2.13 19.97
C LEU A 130 -5.34 2.38 20.68
N ARG A 131 -6.06 1.32 21.06
CA ARG A 131 -7.34 1.45 21.78
C ARG A 131 -7.20 2.03 23.17
N LYS A 132 -6.07 1.77 23.84
CA LYS A 132 -5.80 2.35 25.17
C LYS A 132 -5.63 3.87 25.08
N LYS A 133 -4.93 4.35 24.05
CA LYS A 133 -4.70 5.78 23.81
C LYS A 133 -5.94 6.47 23.24
N TYR A 134 -6.64 5.79 22.34
CA TYR A 134 -7.78 6.28 21.58
C TYR A 134 -8.98 5.32 21.77
N PRO A 135 -9.75 5.49 22.86
CA PRO A 135 -10.83 4.58 23.23
C PRO A 135 -11.94 4.42 22.19
N GLN A 136 -12.10 5.37 21.25
CA GLN A 136 -13.08 5.25 20.17
C GLN A 136 -12.85 4.02 19.30
N PHE A 137 -11.59 3.59 19.10
CA PHE A 137 -11.29 2.38 18.36
C PHE A 137 -11.65 1.10 19.14
N GLY A 138 -11.93 1.21 20.44
CA GLY A 138 -12.38 0.11 21.28
C GLY A 138 -13.89 -0.03 21.40
N GLN A 139 -14.68 0.79 20.68
CA GLN A 139 -16.14 0.75 20.76
C GLN A 139 -16.71 -0.58 20.26
N LEU A 140 -17.71 -1.08 20.98
CA LEU A 140 -18.38 -2.35 20.69
C LEU A 140 -19.81 -2.08 20.23
N HIS A 141 -20.23 -2.80 19.19
CA HIS A 141 -21.62 -2.90 18.76
C HIS A 141 -22.02 -4.37 18.75
N ASN A 142 -23.05 -4.71 19.53
CA ASN A 142 -23.55 -6.08 19.70
C ASN A 142 -22.45 -7.11 20.07
N GLY A 143 -21.51 -6.70 20.93
CA GLY A 143 -20.41 -7.57 21.39
C GLY A 143 -19.22 -7.70 20.44
N SER A 144 -19.25 -7.04 19.27
CA SER A 144 -18.14 -7.02 18.30
C SER A 144 -17.53 -5.61 18.19
N PHE A 145 -16.23 -5.51 17.90
CA PHE A 145 -15.60 -4.21 17.64
C PHE A 145 -16.23 -3.54 16.44
N MET A 146 -16.50 -2.24 16.56
CA MET A 146 -17.01 -1.42 15.47
C MET A 146 -15.90 -1.09 14.48
N GLN A 147 -16.24 -1.07 13.20
CA GLN A 147 -15.38 -0.46 12.20
C GLN A 147 -15.34 1.06 12.43
N GLN A 148 -14.17 1.66 12.23
CA GLN A 148 -13.95 3.09 12.42
C GLN A 148 -13.44 3.72 11.13
N ASP A 149 -13.34 5.04 11.11
CA ASP A 149 -12.83 5.78 9.96
C ASP A 149 -11.31 5.58 9.81
N ALA A 150 -10.87 5.29 8.58
CA ALA A 150 -9.45 5.14 8.25
C ALA A 150 -8.71 6.48 8.29
N GLU A 151 -9.38 7.59 7.93
CA GLU A 151 -8.83 8.94 8.01
C GLU A 151 -8.58 9.33 9.47
N GLU A 152 -9.54 9.07 10.35
CA GLU A 152 -9.37 9.35 11.78
C GLU A 152 -8.19 8.54 12.35
N CYS A 153 -8.11 7.26 12.01
CA CYS A 153 -7.00 6.39 12.38
C CYS A 153 -5.65 6.92 11.89
N TRP A 154 -5.58 7.33 10.62
CA TRP A 154 -4.40 7.90 9.99
C TRP A 154 -3.94 9.18 10.71
N THR A 155 -4.86 10.12 10.90
CA THR A 155 -4.58 11.41 11.51
C THR A 155 -4.11 11.26 12.96
N GLN A 156 -4.70 10.33 13.74
CA GLN A 156 -4.29 10.09 15.12
C GLN A 156 -2.92 9.43 15.27
N ILE A 157 -2.63 8.45 14.40
CA ILE A 157 -1.30 7.82 14.36
C ILE A 157 -0.26 8.87 14.00
N LEU A 158 -0.46 9.60 12.90
CA LEU A 158 0.47 10.65 12.47
C LEU A 158 0.66 11.75 13.52
N TYR A 159 -0.42 12.20 14.17
CA TYR A 159 -0.34 13.18 15.23
C TYR A 159 0.56 12.68 16.37
N THR A 160 0.35 11.45 16.85
CA THR A 160 1.19 10.85 17.90
C THR A 160 2.65 10.75 17.47
N LEU A 161 2.90 10.22 16.27
CA LEU A 161 4.26 10.06 15.75
C LEU A 161 4.95 11.42 15.57
N SER A 162 4.25 12.43 15.06
CA SER A 162 4.78 13.78 14.88
C SER A 162 5.23 14.41 16.19
N GLN A 163 4.41 14.32 17.25
CA GLN A 163 4.77 14.88 18.56
C GLN A 163 6.01 14.23 19.15
N ILE A 164 6.05 12.89 19.11
CA ILE A 164 7.15 12.13 19.70
C ILE A 164 8.44 12.30 18.90
N LEU A 165 8.39 12.14 17.57
CA LEU A 165 9.57 12.23 16.71
C LEU A 165 10.10 13.66 16.64
N PHE A 166 9.24 14.67 16.61
CA PHE A 166 9.67 16.07 16.64
C PHE A 166 10.36 16.42 17.97
N SER A 167 9.77 16.03 19.10
CA SER A 167 10.38 16.24 20.42
C SER A 167 11.72 15.49 20.55
N PHE A 168 11.80 14.27 20.03
CA PHE A 168 13.04 13.49 20.01
C PHE A 168 14.14 14.18 19.19
N ILE A 169 13.83 14.63 17.97
CA ILE A 169 14.79 15.32 17.11
C ILE A 169 15.33 16.59 17.77
N ILE A 170 14.46 17.39 18.42
CA ILE A 170 14.89 18.57 19.17
C ILE A 170 15.81 18.18 20.32
N SER A 171 15.45 17.16 21.10
CA SER A 171 16.26 16.72 22.24
C SER A 171 17.66 16.30 21.81
N VAL A 172 17.79 15.54 20.71
CA VAL A 172 19.09 15.11 20.18
C VAL A 172 19.88 16.28 19.62
N GLY A 173 19.23 17.21 18.91
CA GLY A 173 19.87 18.39 18.33
C GLY A 173 20.31 19.45 19.36
N MET A 174 19.80 19.41 20.58
CA MET A 174 20.25 20.26 21.70
C MET A 174 21.47 19.67 22.44
N GLU A 175 21.79 18.39 22.23
CA GLU A 175 22.93 17.70 22.85
C GLU A 175 24.20 17.67 21.96
N SER A 176 24.13 18.24 20.75
CA SER A 176 25.23 18.36 19.77
C SER A 176 25.79 19.77 19.67
#